data_AF-A0A961SRZ1-F1
#
_entry.id   AF-A0A961SRZ1-F1
#
_cell.length_a   1.000
_cell.length_b   1.000
_cell.length_c   1.000
_cell.angle_alpha   90.00
_cell.angle_beta   90.00
_cell.angle_gamma   90.00
#
_symmetry.space_group_name_H-M   'P 1'
#
loop_
_entity.id
_entity.type
_entity.pdbx_description
1 polymer ?
#
loop_
_entity_poly.entity_id
_entity_poly.type
_entity_poly.pdbx_seq_one_letter_code
_entity_poly.pdbx_strand_id
1 'polypeptide(L)' 'SAAASEAFLPFADSLLSMIAAGATALIQPGGSMRDQEVIDAANAHGVAMVFTGSRHFRH' A
#
# COMPACT_ATOMS: atom_id res chain seq x y z
N SER A 1 0.49 -9.68 10.06
CA SER A 1 0.93 -10.27 8.77
C SER A 1 1.37 -9.14 7.84
N ALA A 2 1.94 -9.41 6.67
CA ALA A 2 2.36 -8.35 5.73
C ALA A 2 1.71 -8.56 4.36
N ALA A 3 1.44 -7.46 3.65
CA ALA A 3 0.92 -7.44 2.28
C ALA A 3 1.94 -6.83 1.33
N ALA A 4 1.89 -7.23 0.06
CA ALA A 4 2.70 -6.67 -1.01
C ALA A 4 1.83 -6.41 -2.24
N SER A 5 2.06 -5.28 -2.90
CA SER A 5 1.42 -4.93 -4.17
C SER A 5 2.47 -4.86 -5.28
N GLU A 6 2.21 -5.49 -6.42
CA GLU A 6 3.12 -5.45 -7.59
C GLU A 6 3.17 -4.08 -8.28
N ALA A 7 2.11 -3.28 -8.09
CA ALA A 7 1.90 -1.95 -8.64
C ALA A 7 1.50 -0.97 -7.53
N PHE A 8 1.53 0.33 -7.83
CA PHE A 8 1.09 1.32 -6.84
C PHE A 8 -0.41 1.14 -6.53
N LEU A 9 -0.82 1.55 -5.33
CA LEU A 9 -2.24 1.62 -5.00
C LEU A 9 -2.86 2.88 -5.61
N PRO A 10 -3.87 2.77 -6.49
CA PRO A 10 -4.50 3.94 -7.09
C PRO A 10 -5.36 4.70 -6.07
N PHE A 11 -5.87 4.01 -5.04
CA PHE A 11 -6.71 4.55 -3.97
C PHE A 11 -6.41 3.85 -2.64
N ALA A 12 -6.80 4.47 -1.53
CA ALA A 12 -6.57 3.94 -0.18
C ALA A 12 -7.46 2.72 0.17
N ASP A 13 -8.55 2.48 -0.56
CA ASP A 13 -9.51 1.39 -0.32
C ASP A 13 -8.85 0.00 -0.29
N SER A 14 -7.86 -0.21 -1.15
CA SER A 14 -7.10 -1.45 -1.28
C SER A 14 -6.27 -1.68 -0.02
N LEU A 15 -5.62 -0.63 0.50
CA LEU A 15 -4.91 -0.70 1.78
C LEU A 15 -5.88 -0.99 2.94
N LEU A 16 -7.00 -0.28 3.02
CA LEU A 16 -8.00 -0.48 4.08
C LEU A 16 -8.54 -1.91 4.10
N SER A 17 -8.75 -2.50 2.91
CA SER A 17 -9.17 -3.90 2.78
C SER A 17 -8.11 -4.87 3.32
N MET A 18 -6.82 -4.61 3.06
CA MET A 18 -5.72 -5.42 3.61
C MET A 18 -5.62 -5.28 5.13
N ILE A 19 -5.82 -4.08 5.67
CA ILE A 19 -5.84 -3.82 7.12
C ILE A 19 -6.99 -4.57 7.79
N ALA A 20 -8.18 -4.53 7.22
CA ALA A 20 -9.34 -5.28 7.71
C ALA A 20 -9.09 -6.80 7.71
N ALA A 21 -8.25 -7.29 6.80
CA ALA A 21 -7.79 -8.68 6.76
C ALA A 21 -6.60 -8.99 7.70
N GLY A 22 -6.13 -8.01 8.49
CA GLY A 22 -5.09 -8.18 9.52
C GLY A 22 -3.66 -7.84 9.08
N ALA A 23 -3.48 -7.16 7.93
CA ALA A 23 -2.16 -6.68 7.52
C ALA A 23 -1.65 -5.58 8.47
N THR A 24 -0.42 -5.74 8.96
CA THR A 24 0.28 -4.79 9.83
C THR A 24 1.38 -4.02 9.08
N ALA A 25 1.66 -4.42 7.84
CA ALA A 25 2.62 -3.76 6.97
C ALA A 25 2.24 -3.91 5.48
N LEU A 26 2.57 -2.92 4.66
CA LEU A 26 2.43 -2.93 3.20
C LEU A 26 3.74 -2.53 2.53
N ILE A 27 4.14 -3.28 1.50
CA ILE A 27 5.15 -2.85 0.53
C ILE A 27 4.50 -2.64 -0.84
N GLN A 28 4.74 -1.49 -1.46
CA GLN A 28 4.26 -1.18 -2.81
C GLN A 28 5.27 -0.31 -3.58
N PRO A 29 5.16 -0.13 -4.90
CA PRO A 29 6.14 0.66 -5.66
C PRO A 29 6.10 2.16 -5.39
N GLY A 30 4.91 2.72 -5.11
CA GLY A 30 4.67 4.16 -5.17
C GLY A 30 4.70 4.69 -6.62
N GLY A 31 4.57 6.01 -6.75
CA GLY A 31 4.46 6.73 -8.02
C GLY A 31 3.01 7.00 -8.45
N SER A 32 2.04 6.86 -7.55
CA SER A 32 0.67 7.33 -7.78
C SER A 32 0.59 8.84 -7.58
N MET A 33 -0.25 9.54 -8.36
CA MET A 33 -0.61 10.93 -8.03
C MET A 33 -1.30 11.04 -6.65
N ARG A 34 -1.80 9.92 -6.12
CA ARG A 34 -2.55 9.84 -4.87
C ARG A 34 -1.79 9.10 -3.76
N ASP A 35 -0.48 8.94 -3.87
CA ASP A 35 0.29 8.24 -2.82
C ASP A 35 0.08 8.85 -1.44
N GLN A 36 -0.09 10.18 -1.34
CA GLN A 36 -0.34 10.85 -0.06
C GLN A 36 -1.63 10.36 0.62
N GLU A 37 -2.71 10.14 -0.13
CA GLU A 37 -3.97 9.61 0.44
C GLU A 37 -3.77 8.21 1.05
N VAL A 38 -2.93 7.39 0.41
CA VAL A 38 -2.62 6.03 0.85
C VAL A 38 -1.68 6.05 2.07
N ILE A 39 -0.69 6.95 2.08
CA ILE A 39 0.23 7.17 3.21
C ILE A 39 -0.55 7.64 4.44
N ASP A 40 -1.45 8.61 4.28
CA ASP A 40 -2.26 9.15 5.38
C ASP A 40 -3.16 8.05 5.97
N ALA A 41 -3.74 7.20 5.12
CA ALA A 41 -4.51 6.04 5.58
C ALA A 41 -3.65 5.03 6.35
N ALA A 42 -2.41 4.74 5.91
CA ALA A 42 -1.50 3.88 6.63
C ALA A 42 -1.13 4.45 8.01
N ASN A 43 -0.80 5.75 8.06
CA ASN A 43 -0.47 6.45 9.29
C ASN A 43 -1.64 6.45 10.29
N ALA A 44 -2.86 6.71 9.82
CA ALA A 44 -4.06 6.71 10.65
C ALA A 44 -4.35 5.35 11.30
N HIS A 45 -3.90 4.25 10.68
CA HIS A 45 -4.09 2.89 11.18
C HIS A 45 -2.83 2.28 11.81
N GLY A 46 -1.73 3.03 11.93
CA GLY A 46 -0.48 2.54 12.50
C GLY A 46 0.17 1.42 11.69
N VAL A 47 0.00 1.43 10.37
CA VAL A 47 0.54 0.40 9.45
C VAL A 47 1.87 0.85 8.89
N ALA A 48 2.89 0.01 8.97
CA ALA A 48 4.17 0.28 8.33
C ALA A 48 4.02 0.22 6.80
N MET A 49 4.45 1.27 6.08
CA MET A 49 4.45 1.30 4.62
C MET A 49 5.87 1.53 4.08
N VAL A 50 6.24 0.76 3.04
CA VAL A 50 7.53 0.88 2.37
C VAL A 50 7.34 1.01 0.85
N PHE A 51 8.13 1.89 0.22
CA PHE A 51 8.18 2.02 -1.23
C PHE A 51 9.37 1.29 -1.86
N THR A 52 9.12 0.53 -2.93
CA THR A 52 10.19 -0.15 -3.70
C THR A 52 10.73 0.69 -4.85
N GLY A 53 9.94 1.64 -5.37
CA GLY A 53 10.26 2.39 -6.58
C GLY A 53 10.25 1.56 -7.88
N SER A 54 9.84 0.29 -7.84
CA SER A 54 9.84 -0.63 -8.99
C SER A 54 8.57 -1.47 -9.04
N ARG A 55 7.97 -1.60 -10.23
CA ARG A 55 6.78 -2.44 -10.46
C ARG A 55 7.18 -3.82 -10.98
N HIS A 56 6.40 -4.83 -10.62
CA HIS A 56 6.68 -6.23 -10.96
C HIS A 56 5.50 -6.90 -11.69
N PHE A 57 4.95 -6.24 -12.72
CA PHE A 57 3.87 -6.81 -13.52
C PHE A 57 4.25 -8.15 -14.15
N ARG A 58 3.33 -9.10 -14.07
CA ARG A 58 3.39 -10.37 -14.78
C ARG A 58 2.00 -10.78 -15.23
N HIS A 59 1.83 -11.00 -16.54
CA HIS A 59 0.57 -11.44 -17.16
C HIS A 59 0.40 -12.96 -17.07
#